data_AF-A0A7J3MKB7-F1
#
_entry.id   AF-A0A7J3MKB7-F1
#
_cell.length_a   1.000
_cell.length_b   1.000
_cell.length_c   1.000
_cell.angle_alpha   90.00
_cell.angle_beta   90.00
_cell.angle_gamma   90.00
#
_symmetry.space_group_name_H-M   'P 1'
#
loop_
_entity.id
_entity.type
_entity.pdbx_description
1 polymer ?
#
loop_
_entity_poly.entity_id
_entity_poly.type
_entity_poly.pdbx_seq_one_letter_code
_entity_poly.pdbx_strand_id
1 'polypeptide(L)'
;MSERLEELKILARHYGELRHQVIASVKKINDYSLILFKAFLEYAEKRKGENLEPHALLNEFLNTLALDRDEDRGTRASLARRFYKLAEKHVRNPCEQKSLLQYLKHQP
;
A
#
# COMPACT_ATOMS: atom_id res chain seq x y z
N MET A 1 -7.60 -31.92 -36.35
CA MET A 1 -7.06 -30.66 -35.78
C MET A 1 -5.59 -30.88 -35.48
N SER A 2 -4.69 -29.93 -35.76
CA SER A 2 -3.26 -30.14 -35.49
C SER A 2 -2.99 -30.10 -33.99
N GLU A 3 -2.13 -31.00 -33.50
CA GLU A 3 -1.75 -31.12 -32.08
C GLU A 3 -1.29 -29.78 -31.48
N ARG A 4 -0.58 -28.99 -32.30
CA ARG A 4 -0.14 -27.61 -31.98
C ARG A 4 -1.28 -26.65 -31.64
N LEU A 5 -2.45 -26.80 -32.26
CA LEU A 5 -3.61 -25.95 -31.94
C LEU A 5 -4.16 -26.28 -30.54
N GLU A 6 -4.09 -27.54 -30.11
CA GLU A 6 -4.58 -27.94 -28.79
C GLU A 6 -3.63 -27.49 -27.67
N GLU A 7 -2.31 -27.59 -27.90
CA GLU A 7 -1.29 -27.04 -26.99
C GLU A 7 -1.47 -25.53 -26.77
N LEU A 8 -1.71 -24.77 -27.84
CA LEU A 8 -1.95 -23.33 -27.75
C LEU A 8 -3.22 -22.99 -26.95
N LYS A 9 -4.29 -23.78 -27.07
CA LYS A 9 -5.50 -23.60 -26.25
C LYS A 9 -5.22 -23.87 -24.77
N ILE A 10 -4.43 -24.90 -24.46
CA ILE A 10 -4.05 -25.20 -23.07
C ILE A 10 -3.24 -24.05 -22.47
N LEU A 11 -2.24 -23.55 -23.21
CA LEU A 11 -1.43 -22.40 -22.78
C LEU A 11 -2.29 -21.14 -22.57
N ALA A 12 -3.23 -20.85 -23.48
CA ALA A 12 -4.12 -19.71 -23.36
C ALA A 12 -5.03 -19.81 -22.12
N ARG A 13 -5.55 -21.01 -21.81
CA ARG A 13 -6.35 -21.25 -20.59
C ARG A 13 -5.49 -21.02 -19.34
N HIS A 14 -4.30 -21.60 -19.29
CA HIS A 14 -3.40 -21.46 -18.14
C HIS A 14 -2.98 -20.00 -17.91
N TYR A 15 -2.67 -19.27 -18.98
CA TYR A 15 -2.43 -17.82 -18.90
C TYR A 15 -3.64 -17.06 -18.33
N GLY A 16 -4.85 -17.40 -18.78
CA GLY A 16 -6.09 -16.85 -18.26
C GLY A 16 -6.24 -17.07 -16.75
N GLU A 17 -5.99 -18.28 -16.27
CA GLU A 17 -6.04 -18.63 -14.84
C GLU A 17 -5.02 -17.84 -14.01
N LEU A 18 -3.77 -17.78 -14.47
CA LEU A 18 -2.71 -16.98 -13.80
C LEU A 18 -3.10 -15.51 -13.73
N ARG A 19 -3.66 -14.95 -14.80
CA ARG A 19 -4.14 -13.56 -14.82
C ARG A 19 -5.22 -13.31 -13.75
N HIS A 20 -6.18 -14.23 -13.60
CA HIS A 20 -7.21 -14.10 -12.55
C HIS A 20 -6.60 -14.15 -11.14
N GLN A 21 -5.62 -15.02 -10.90
CA GLN A 21 -4.92 -15.12 -9.62
C GLN A 21 -4.13 -13.84 -9.30
N VAL A 22 -3.45 -13.26 -10.29
CA VAL A 22 -2.74 -11.98 -10.14
C VAL A 22 -3.71 -10.85 -9.79
N ILE A 23 -4.84 -10.74 -10.49
CA ILE A 23 -5.87 -9.72 -10.22
C ILE A 23 -6.39 -9.87 -8.78
N ALA A 24 -6.72 -11.09 -8.35
CA ALA A 24 -7.19 -11.36 -7.00
C ALA A 24 -6.13 -11.00 -5.93
N SER A 25 -4.85 -11.30 -6.21
CA SER A 25 -3.74 -10.97 -5.32
C SER A 25 -3.53 -9.47 -5.22
N VAL A 26 -3.57 -8.74 -6.33
CA VAL A 26 -3.49 -7.27 -6.35
C VAL A 26 -4.64 -6.64 -5.57
N LYS A 27 -5.86 -7.17 -5.70
CA LYS A 27 -7.01 -6.72 -4.90
C LYS A 27 -6.75 -6.88 -3.40
N LYS A 28 -6.32 -8.06 -2.95
CA LYS A 28 -5.96 -8.30 -1.54
C LYS A 28 -4.87 -7.36 -1.05
N ILE A 29 -3.81 -7.14 -1.84
CA ILE A 29 -2.73 -6.20 -1.49
C ILE A 29 -3.28 -4.79 -1.30
N ASN A 30 -4.20 -4.33 -2.17
CA ASN A 30 -4.83 -3.02 -2.03
C ASN A 30 -5.65 -2.93 -0.74
N ASP A 31 -6.46 -3.95 -0.45
CA ASP A 31 -7.31 -3.99 0.75
C ASP A 31 -6.45 -3.97 2.03
N TYR A 32 -5.40 -4.79 2.09
CA TYR A 32 -4.47 -4.81 3.22
C TYR A 32 -3.68 -3.50 3.35
N SER A 33 -3.27 -2.90 2.23
CA SER A 33 -2.59 -1.59 2.25
C SER A 33 -3.49 -0.51 2.86
N LEU A 34 -4.81 -0.55 2.59
CA LEU A 34 -5.76 0.40 3.18
C LEU A 34 -5.94 0.18 4.69
N ILE A 35 -6.02 -1.07 5.13
CA ILE A 35 -6.11 -1.40 6.57
C ILE A 35 -4.86 -0.91 7.30
N LEU A 36 -3.67 -1.22 6.77
CA LEU A 36 -2.41 -0.79 7.37
C LEU A 36 -2.27 0.74 7.35
N PHE A 37 -2.78 1.40 6.31
CA PHE A 37 -2.77 2.87 6.26
C PHE A 37 -3.65 3.47 7.36
N LYS A 38 -4.85 2.93 7.63
CA LYS A 38 -5.69 3.37 8.75
C LYS A 38 -4.97 3.19 10.09
N ALA A 39 -4.33 2.05 10.30
CA ALA A 39 -3.53 1.80 11.50
C ALA A 39 -2.38 2.80 11.64
N PHE A 40 -1.73 3.18 10.54
CA PHE A 40 -0.72 4.25 10.54
C PHE A 40 -1.30 5.61 10.92
N LEU A 41 -2.48 5.98 10.42
CA LEU A 41 -3.13 7.24 10.80
C LEU A 41 -3.46 7.28 12.30
N GLU A 42 -3.98 6.18 12.85
CA GLU A 42 -4.23 6.05 14.29
C GLU A 42 -2.93 6.12 15.11
N TYR A 43 -1.86 5.51 14.62
CA TYR A 43 -0.54 5.58 15.22
C TYR A 43 0.01 7.03 15.23
N ALA A 44 -0.11 7.75 14.12
CA ALA A 44 0.33 9.13 14.01
C ALA A 44 -0.48 10.08 14.90
N GLU A 45 -1.81 9.92 14.98
CA GLU A 45 -2.67 10.79 15.81
C GLU A 45 -2.34 10.66 17.30
N LYS A 46 -2.04 9.44 17.78
CA LYS A 46 -1.60 9.20 19.18
C LYS A 46 -0.30 9.91 19.54
N ARG A 47 0.54 10.21 18.54
CA ARG A 47 1.88 10.78 18.69
C ARG A 47 2.00 12.22 18.19
N LYS A 48 0.86 12.86 17.91
CA LYS A 48 0.79 14.25 17.41
C LYS A 48 1.48 15.27 18.33
N GLY A 49 1.56 14.99 19.63
CA GLY A 49 2.24 15.84 20.61
C GLY A 49 3.77 15.74 20.60
N GLU A 50 4.35 14.78 19.87
CA GLU A 50 5.79 14.53 19.87
C GLU A 50 6.58 15.40 18.86
N ASN A 51 5.90 16.25 18.07
CA ASN A 51 6.52 17.10 17.04
C ASN A 51 7.46 16.33 16.08
N LEU A 52 7.17 15.04 15.84
CA LEU A 52 7.95 14.23 14.91
C LEU A 52 7.54 14.50 13.47
N GLU A 53 8.57 14.54 12.61
CA GLU A 53 8.36 14.63 11.17
C GLU A 53 7.57 13.42 10.65
N PRO A 54 6.61 13.61 9.74
CA PRO A 54 5.77 12.53 9.20
C PRO A 54 6.56 11.36 8.59
N HIS A 55 7.72 11.64 7.98
CA HIS A 55 8.60 10.60 7.45
C HIS A 55 9.21 9.75 8.57
N ALA A 56 9.56 10.36 9.71
CA ALA A 56 10.06 9.64 10.87
C ALA A 56 8.96 8.74 11.46
N LEU A 57 7.74 9.26 11.62
CA LEU A 57 6.58 8.48 12.09
C LEU A 57 6.26 7.29 11.17
N LEU A 58 6.34 7.49 9.86
CA LEU A 58 6.13 6.42 8.88
C LEU A 58 7.22 5.35 8.97
N ASN A 59 8.49 5.74 9.03
CA ASN A 59 9.58 4.78 9.13
C ASN A 59 9.53 4.00 10.44
N GLU A 60 9.21 4.66 11.54
CA GLU A 60 9.04 4.01 12.84
C GLU A 60 7.87 3.03 12.79
N PHE A 61 6.71 3.45 12.27
CA PHE A 61 5.56 2.56 12.08
C PHE A 61 5.93 1.34 11.21
N LEU A 62 6.60 1.53 10.09
CA LEU A 62 7.02 0.43 9.22
C LEU A 62 8.00 -0.52 9.92
N ASN A 63 8.86 -0.02 10.80
CA ASN A 63 9.74 -0.85 11.63
C ASN A 63 8.93 -1.63 12.70
N THR A 64 7.83 -1.09 13.23
CA THR A 64 6.95 -1.83 14.17
C THR A 64 6.24 -3.02 13.52
N LEU A 65 6.14 -3.05 12.19
CA LEU A 65 5.56 -4.17 11.45
C LEU A 65 6.49 -5.39 11.36
N ALA A 66 7.71 -5.32 11.93
CA ALA A 66 8.70 -6.40 11.95
C ALA A 66 9.05 -6.96 10.55
N LEU A 67 9.01 -6.09 9.54
CA LEU A 67 9.38 -6.39 8.14
C LEU A 67 10.90 -6.26 7.95
N ASP A 68 11.67 -6.95 8.77
CA ASP A 68 13.11 -6.72 8.94
C ASP A 68 13.99 -7.62 8.09
N ARG A 69 13.39 -8.58 7.37
CA ARG A 69 14.13 -9.48 6.47
C ARG A 69 14.48 -8.76 5.17
N ASP A 70 15.57 -9.15 4.54
CA ASP A 70 15.98 -8.58 3.25
C ASP A 70 14.91 -8.77 2.15
N GLU A 71 14.17 -9.87 2.21
CA GLU A 71 13.03 -10.18 1.34
C GLU A 71 11.85 -9.18 1.52
N ASP A 72 11.72 -8.59 2.71
CA ASP A 72 10.64 -7.66 3.05
C ASP A 72 10.97 -6.20 2.70
N ARG A 73 12.22 -5.89 2.33
CA ARG A 73 12.63 -4.52 1.90
C ARG A 73 11.75 -4.01 0.75
N GLY A 74 11.44 -4.88 -0.21
CA GLY A 74 10.55 -4.56 -1.33
C GLY A 74 9.13 -4.22 -0.85
N THR A 75 8.63 -4.98 0.13
CA THR A 75 7.31 -4.78 0.76
C THR A 75 7.26 -3.46 1.52
N ARG A 76 8.27 -3.15 2.34
CA ARG A 76 8.37 -1.87 3.06
C ARG A 76 8.37 -0.68 2.11
N ALA A 77 9.19 -0.71 1.06
CA ALA A 77 9.26 0.35 0.07
C ALA A 77 7.92 0.52 -0.68
N SER A 78 7.24 -0.60 -0.99
CA SER A 78 5.92 -0.58 -1.62
C SER A 78 4.86 0.05 -0.71
N LEU A 79 4.82 -0.33 0.57
CA LEU A 79 3.90 0.22 1.56
C LEU A 79 4.13 1.71 1.79
N ALA A 80 5.38 2.13 1.97
CA ALA A 80 5.74 3.55 2.13
C ALA A 80 5.20 4.39 0.96
N ARG A 81 5.50 4.00 -0.29
CA ARG A 81 5.01 4.68 -1.49
C ARG A 81 3.48 4.73 -1.56
N ARG A 82 2.80 3.64 -1.18
CA ARG A 82 1.33 3.57 -1.17
C ARG A 82 0.73 4.49 -0.12
N PHE A 83 1.31 4.56 1.07
CA PHE A 83 0.82 5.42 2.14
C PHE A 83 0.96 6.89 1.76
N TYR A 84 2.08 7.29 1.15
CA TYR A 84 2.23 8.64 0.59
C TYR A 84 1.12 8.95 -0.42
N LYS A 85 0.90 8.07 -1.41
CA LYS A 85 -0.14 8.26 -2.42
C LYS A 85 -1.56 8.31 -1.83
N LEU A 86 -1.84 7.50 -0.81
CA LEU A 86 -3.12 7.50 -0.11
C LEU A 86 -3.32 8.77 0.72
N ALA A 87 -2.30 9.22 1.42
CA ALA A 87 -2.30 10.49 2.13
C ALA A 87 -2.55 11.65 1.15
N GLU A 88 -1.81 11.73 0.03
CA GLU A 88 -2.02 12.76 -1.01
C GLU A 88 -3.45 12.76 -1.56
N LYS A 89 -4.03 11.58 -1.84
CA LYS A 89 -5.42 11.47 -2.31
C LYS A 89 -6.41 11.92 -1.24
N HIS A 90 -6.14 11.60 0.02
CA HIS A 90 -6.96 12.02 1.15
C HIS A 90 -6.92 13.56 1.33
N VAL A 91 -5.79 14.22 1.05
CA VAL A 91 -5.65 15.69 1.07
C VAL A 91 -6.53 16.37 0.03
N ARG A 92 -6.70 15.75 -1.13
CA ARG A 92 -7.45 16.32 -2.27
C ARG A 92 -8.97 16.21 -2.11
N ASN A 93 -9.47 15.54 -1.07
CA ASN A 93 -10.91 15.37 -0.83
C ASN A 93 -11.39 16.34 0.29
N PRO A 94 -12.15 17.41 0.01
CA PRO A 94 -12.37 18.52 0.95
C PRO A 94 -13.25 18.22 2.18
N CYS A 95 -13.97 17.09 2.21
CA CYS A 95 -15.05 16.85 3.18
C CYS A 95 -14.67 16.01 4.41
N GLU A 96 -13.52 15.34 4.46
CA GLU A 96 -13.20 14.43 5.58
C GLU A 96 -11.86 14.79 6.25
N GLN A 97 -11.98 15.26 7.48
CA GLN A 97 -10.98 15.35 8.56
C GLN A 97 -9.77 16.29 8.37
N LYS A 98 -9.96 17.51 8.85
CA LYS A 98 -9.01 18.63 8.85
C LYS A 98 -7.80 18.50 9.81
N SER A 99 -7.69 17.48 10.67
CA SER A 99 -6.74 17.53 11.81
C SER A 99 -5.33 16.96 11.55
N LEU A 100 -5.15 16.00 10.64
CA LEU A 100 -3.83 15.46 10.23
C LEU A 100 -3.36 16.08 8.90
N LEU A 101 -4.31 16.55 8.09
CA LEU A 101 -4.12 17.11 6.75
C LEU A 101 -3.63 18.55 6.71
N GLN A 102 -3.93 19.37 7.73
CA GLN A 102 -3.32 20.70 7.84
C GLN A 102 -1.83 20.61 8.20
N TYR A 103 -1.40 19.52 8.85
CA TYR A 103 -0.02 19.31 9.28
C TYR A 103 0.90 18.92 8.12
N LEU A 104 0.43 18.11 7.17
CA LEU A 104 1.19 17.70 5.98
C LEU A 104 1.25 18.77 4.88
N LYS A 105 0.44 19.82 4.97
CA LYS A 105 0.29 20.87 3.94
C LYS A 105 1.31 22.01 4.03
N HIS A 106 2.21 21.98 5.01
CA HIS A 106 3.19 23.04 5.27
C HIS A 106 4.64 22.58 5.11
N GLN A 107 4.89 21.51 4.36
CA GLN A 107 6.25 21.16 3.94
C GLN A 107 6.55 21.76 2.56
N PRO A 108 7.77 22.30 2.35
CA PRO A 108 8.28 22.72 1.04
C PRO A 108 8.44 21.56 0.05
#